data_AF-A0A1H2V3I5-F1
#
_entry.id   AF-A0A1H2V3I5-F1
#
_cell.length_a   1.000
_cell.length_b   1.000
_cell.length_c   1.000
_cell.angle_alpha   90.00
_cell.angle_beta   90.00
_cell.angle_gamma   90.00
#
_symmetry.space_group_name_H-M   'P 1'
#
loop_
_entity.id
_entity.type
_entity.pdbx_description
1 polymer ?
#
loop_
_entity_poly.entity_id
_entity_poly.type
_entity_poly.pdbx_seq_one_letter_code
_entity_poly.pdbx_strand_id
1 'polypeptide(L)' 'MKGLEPGVTVVLRAFDDVPEHLFLVHTIEDDCVTGVALTGPLAGAYGEPPLDLIKSVHQP' A
#
# COMPACT_ATOMS: atom_id res chain seq x y z
N MET A 1 -2.66 13.53 -0.69
CA MET A 1 -3.24 12.47 0.17
C MET A 1 -3.03 12.88 1.63
N LYS A 2 -4.08 13.02 2.45
CA LYS A 2 -3.91 13.37 3.87
C LYS A 2 -3.75 12.08 4.69
N GLY A 3 -2.81 12.06 5.63
CA GLY A 3 -2.61 10.94 6.56
C GLY A 3 -1.76 9.78 6.02
N LEU A 4 -0.99 9.98 4.94
CA LEU A 4 0.03 9.01 4.57
C LEU A 4 1.25 9.24 5.45
N GLU A 5 1.54 8.30 6.33
CA GLU A 5 2.70 8.30 7.21
C GLU A 5 3.16 6.85 7.46
N PRO A 6 4.44 6.62 7.82
CA PRO A 6 4.89 5.31 8.27
C PRO A 6 3.97 4.72 9.36
N GLY A 7 3.61 3.44 9.21
CA GLY A 7 2.75 2.71 10.14
C GLY A 7 1.26 2.73 9.80
N VAL A 8 0.80 3.50 8.82
CA VAL A 8 -0.60 3.43 8.36
C VAL A 8 -0.81 2.31 7.36
N THR A 9 -2.03 1.78 7.35
CA THR A 9 -2.48 0.89 6.27
C THR A 9 -3.11 1.72 5.15
N VAL A 10 -2.75 1.42 3.92
CA VAL A 10 -3.35 2.01 2.72
C VAL A 10 -4.07 0.94 1.91
N VAL A 11 -5.01 1.39 1.08
CA VAL A 11 -5.66 0.60 0.06
C VAL A 11 -4.92 0.83 -1.25
N LEU A 12 -4.33 -0.22 -1.81
CA LEU A 12 -3.75 -0.17 -3.16
C LEU A 12 -4.81 -0.51 -4.19
N ARG A 13 -4.87 0.23 -5.29
CA ARG A 13 -5.73 -0.07 -6.44
C ARG A 13 -5.38 -1.45 -6.99
N ALA A 14 -6.33 -2.08 -7.68
CA ALA A 14 -6.02 -3.25 -8.50
C ALA A 14 -5.05 -2.84 -9.62
N PHE A 15 -4.07 -3.70 -9.89
CA PHE A 15 -3.10 -3.55 -10.98
C PHE A 15 -2.73 -4.93 -11.49
N ASP A 16 -2.47 -5.04 -12.79
CA ASP A 16 -2.25 -6.32 -13.47
C ASP A 16 -3.33 -7.35 -13.07
N ASP A 17 -2.93 -8.49 -12.50
CA ASP A 17 -3.81 -9.55 -11.99
C ASP A 17 -3.96 -9.53 -10.45
N VAL A 18 -3.50 -8.45 -9.81
CA VAL A 18 -3.57 -8.27 -8.35
C VAL A 18 -4.81 -7.43 -8.02
N PRO A 19 -5.79 -7.97 -7.26
CA PRO A 19 -6.95 -7.20 -6.84
C PRO A 19 -6.54 -6.12 -5.84
N GLU A 20 -7.47 -5.18 -5.61
CA GLU A 20 -7.35 -4.19 -4.55
C GLU A 20 -7.09 -4.88 -3.20
N HIS A 21 -6.09 -4.40 -2.48
CA HIS A 21 -5.65 -5.01 -1.24
C HIS A 21 -5.07 -3.98 -0.28
N LEU A 22 -4.95 -4.40 0.98
CA LEU A 22 -4.41 -3.60 2.05
C LEU A 22 -2.88 -3.74 2.10
N PHE A 23 -2.21 -2.65 2.40
CA PHE A 23 -0.76 -2.57 2.48
C PHE A 23 -0.32 -1.73 3.67
N LEU A 24 0.52 -2.28 4.54
CA LEU A 24 1.09 -1.55 5.68
C LEU A 24 2.33 -0.80 5.22
N VAL A 25 2.32 0.52 5.37
CA VAL A 25 3.45 1.37 5.00
C VAL A 25 4.53 1.33 6.08
N HIS A 26 5.78 1.06 5.69
CA HIS A 26 6.96 1.11 6.56
C HIS A 26 7.76 2.40 6.35
N THR A 27 8.03 2.78 5.10
CA THR A 27 8.68 4.06 4.76
C THR A 27 7.98 4.72 3.57
N ILE A 28 8.19 6.03 3.43
CA ILE A 28 7.73 6.82 2.30
C ILE A 28 8.99 7.38 1.64
N GLU A 29 9.20 7.00 0.39
CA GLU A 29 10.30 7.48 -0.44
C GLU A 29 9.79 8.54 -1.43
N ASP A 30 10.65 9.01 -2.33
CA ASP A 30 10.33 10.11 -3.24
C ASP A 30 9.15 9.80 -4.19
N ASP A 31 9.00 8.55 -4.65
CA ASP A 31 7.99 8.13 -5.64
C ASP A 31 7.19 6.86 -5.26
N CYS A 32 7.54 6.20 -4.15
CA CYS A 32 6.90 4.98 -3.69
C CYS A 32 6.73 4.94 -2.17
N VAL A 33 5.96 3.97 -1.69
CA VAL A 33 6.02 3.53 -0.29
C VAL A 33 6.65 2.16 -0.24
N THR A 34 7.32 1.86 0.87
CA THR A 34 7.76 0.50 1.17
C THR A 34 6.88 -0.12 2.23
N GLY A 35 6.82 -1.44 2.31
CA GLY A 35 5.98 -2.08 3.32
C GLY A 35 5.61 -3.52 3.00
N VAL A 36 4.53 -3.98 3.62
CA VAL A 36 4.05 -5.37 3.50
C VAL A 36 2.58 -5.39 3.13
N ALA A 37 2.23 -6.21 2.12
CA ALA A 37 0.84 -6.46 1.78
C ALA A 37 0.15 -7.27 2.89
N LEU A 38 -1.01 -6.80 3.35
CA LEU A 38 -1.78 -7.42 4.42
C LEU A 38 -2.86 -8.37 3.91
N THR A 39 -3.36 -8.14 2.69
CA THR A 39 -4.43 -8.95 2.07
C THR A 39 -4.14 -9.23 0.59
N GLY A 40 -4.97 -10.07 -0.02
CA GLY A 40 -4.85 -10.42 -1.44
C GLY A 40 -3.76 -11.48 -1.73
N PRO A 41 -3.48 -11.74 -3.02
CA PRO A 41 -2.51 -12.77 -3.43
C PRO A 41 -1.08 -12.51 -2.96
N LEU A 42 -0.75 -11.26 -2.64
CA LEU A 42 0.57 -10.84 -2.17
C LEU A 42 0.68 -10.77 -0.65
N ALA A 43 -0.32 -11.23 0.11
CA ALA A 43 -0.31 -11.12 1.58
C ALA A 43 0.98 -11.71 2.20
N GLY A 44 1.65 -10.91 3.03
CA GLY A 44 2.94 -11.23 3.65
C GLY A 44 4.17 -10.87 2.81
N ALA A 45 4.01 -10.49 1.54
CA ALA A 45 5.11 -10.05 0.69
C ALA A 45 5.50 -8.59 1.00
N TYR A 46 6.81 -8.35 1.04
CA TYR A 46 7.36 -6.99 1.02
C TYR A 46 7.28 -6.42 -0.39
N GLY A 47 6.96 -5.13 -0.51
CA GLY A 47 6.86 -4.45 -1.80
C GLY A 47 7.16 -2.96 -1.71
N GLU A 48 7.27 -2.36 -2.89
CA GLU A 48 7.58 -0.94 -3.08
C GLU A 48 6.57 -0.31 -4.06
N PRO A 49 5.26 -0.36 -3.77
CA PRO A 49 4.25 0.15 -4.69
C PRO A 49 4.40 1.67 -4.90
N PRO A 50 4.32 2.15 -6.16
CA PRO A 50 4.34 3.58 -6.44
C PRO A 50 3.17 4.33 -5.78
N LEU A 51 3.37 5.61 -5.49
CA LEU A 51 2.39 6.43 -4.77
C LEU A 51 1.05 6.60 -5.54
N ASP A 52 1.05 6.45 -6.86
CA ASP A 52 -0.14 6.56 -7.71
C ASP A 52 -1.10 5.35 -7.57
N LEU A 53 -0.59 4.19 -7.15
CA LEU A 53 -1.39 3.02 -6.81
C LEU A 53 -2.15 3.18 -5.50
N ILE A 54 -1.81 4.15 -4.66
CA ILE A 54 -2.51 4.38 -3.41
C ILE A 54 -3.88 5.00 -3.70
N LYS A 55 -4.94 4.25 -3.40
CA LYS A 55 -6.33 4.69 -3.54
C LYS A 55 -6.76 5.58 -2.39
N SER A 56 -6.47 5.16 -1.15
CA SER A 56 -6.84 5.85 0.08
C SER A 56 -6.07 5.28 1.28
N VAL A 57 -5.96 6.07 2.35
CA VAL A 57 -5.57 5.55 3.67
C VAL A 57 -6.74 4.74 4.23
N HIS A 58 -6.47 3.52 4.72
CA HIS A 58 -7.47 2.67 5.33
C HIS A 58 -7.77 3.16 6.75
N GLN A 59 -9.05 3.40 7.04
CA GLN A 59 -9.53 3.66 8.38
C GLN A 59 -10.42 2.47 8.79
N PRO A 60 -10.15 1.81 9.92
CA PRO A 60 -11.00 0.73 10.44
C PRO A 60 -12.38 1.23 10.87
#